data_AF-S7ZWC3-F1
#
_entry.id   AF-S7ZWC3-F1
#
_cell.length_a   1.000
_cell.length_b   1.000
_cell.length_c   1.000
_cell.angle_alpha   90.00
_cell.angle_beta   90.00
_cell.angle_gamma   90.00
#
_symmetry.space_group_name_H-M   'P 1'
#
loop_
_entity.id
_entity.type
_entity.pdbx_description
1 polymer ?
#
loop_
_entity_poly.entity_id
_entity_poly.type
_entity_poly.pdbx_seq_one_letter_code
_entity_poly.pdbx_strand_id
1 'polypeptide(L)'
;MAHTLHGPMKLSDVRTWHVDIDRFINPWLPAPRLHRLPRSISRFLGYRESPPRPLGNVVIAFWSLVGAFCGVAVIAEVSKRIPSFESRDTPAVVGSFGAAAVIEFCAIQSPFAQPRNAFFSQMWACLMGIGISKLFALNPNAEQYTSLGGALACALTTAAMLLTETIHPPAGATALLAVTNKQMASLGWFLFPVMILGCILMQAVALLVNNIQRQFPLYWWTSHPLSKRQITDEEKEGIHREPAPTIPDHYEESLTDVPRRIVVERGEIFVPEGMFLSTAEKEMLEKISERM
;
A
#
# COMPACT_ATOMS: atom_id res chain seq x y z
N MET A 1 23.99 -9.24 -9.36
CA MET A 1 22.74 -9.98 -9.67
C MET A 1 22.00 -10.13 -8.35
N ALA A 2 20.85 -9.47 -8.18
CA ALA A 2 20.06 -9.62 -6.95
C ALA A 2 19.56 -11.07 -6.87
N HIS A 3 19.95 -11.78 -5.80
CA HIS A 3 19.52 -13.15 -5.56
C HIS A 3 18.01 -13.16 -5.32
N THR A 4 17.31 -13.86 -6.21
CA THR A 4 15.86 -14.05 -6.20
C THR A 4 15.46 -15.03 -5.11
N LEU A 5 14.50 -14.66 -4.24
CA LEU A 5 13.81 -15.61 -3.34
C LEU A 5 12.94 -16.62 -4.12
N HIS A 6 12.59 -16.33 -5.37
CA HIS A 6 11.82 -17.23 -6.25
C HIS A 6 12.56 -17.48 -7.58
N GLY A 7 12.92 -18.74 -7.84
CA GLY A 7 13.57 -19.17 -9.08
C GLY A 7 12.68 -18.97 -10.34
N PRO A 8 13.18 -19.28 -11.55
CA PRO A 8 12.39 -19.16 -12.77
C PRO A 8 11.10 -20.00 -12.70
N MET A 9 9.99 -19.46 -13.23
CA MET A 9 8.70 -20.16 -13.29
C MET A 9 8.86 -21.51 -13.99
N LYS A 10 8.48 -22.59 -13.30
CA LYS A 10 8.38 -23.93 -13.86
C LYS A 10 6.90 -24.29 -13.96
N LEU A 11 6.45 -24.64 -15.17
CA LEU A 11 5.07 -25.04 -15.41
C LEU A 11 4.65 -26.28 -14.60
N SER A 12 5.60 -27.11 -14.20
CA SER A 12 5.37 -28.31 -13.39
C SER A 12 5.25 -28.07 -11.89
N ASP A 13 5.63 -26.90 -11.38
CA ASP A 13 5.58 -26.59 -9.94
C ASP A 13 4.85 -25.26 -9.69
N VAL A 14 3.61 -25.38 -9.21
CA VAL A 14 2.72 -24.25 -8.91
C VAL A 14 3.32 -23.30 -7.87
N ARG A 15 4.23 -23.77 -7.00
CA ARG A 15 4.91 -22.91 -6.00
C ARG A 15 5.83 -21.88 -6.65
N THR A 16 6.25 -22.13 -7.89
CA THR A 16 7.10 -21.21 -8.65
C THR A 16 6.29 -20.17 -9.43
N TRP A 17 4.96 -20.30 -9.48
CA TRP A 17 4.09 -19.38 -10.21
C TRP A 17 3.92 -18.10 -9.41
N HIS A 18 4.81 -17.15 -9.67
CA HIS A 18 4.80 -15.85 -9.04
C HIS A 18 4.95 -14.78 -10.12
N VAL A 19 3.93 -13.93 -10.23
CA VAL A 19 3.93 -12.77 -11.12
C VAL A 19 4.20 -11.54 -10.26
N ASP A 20 5.42 -11.06 -10.34
CA ASP A 20 5.88 -9.81 -9.74
C ASP A 20 6.10 -8.81 -10.88
N ILE A 21 5.22 -7.82 -10.99
CA ILE A 21 5.31 -6.78 -12.03
C ILE A 21 6.45 -5.80 -11.73
N ASP A 22 6.79 -5.63 -10.45
CA ASP A 22 7.85 -4.75 -9.96
C ASP A 22 9.22 -5.22 -10.42
N ARG A 23 9.41 -6.53 -10.60
CA ARG A 23 10.61 -7.09 -11.24
C ARG A 23 10.88 -6.50 -12.63
N PHE A 24 9.82 -6.24 -13.41
CA PHE A 24 9.95 -5.72 -14.76
C PHE A 24 10.01 -4.19 -14.78
N ILE A 25 9.32 -3.51 -13.87
CA ILE A 25 9.21 -2.05 -13.84
C ILE A 25 10.37 -1.40 -13.07
N ASN A 26 10.76 -1.94 -11.92
CA ASN A 26 11.74 -1.33 -11.02
C ASN A 26 13.11 -1.03 -11.67
N PRO A 27 13.67 -1.87 -12.56
CA PRO A 27 14.93 -1.56 -13.24
C PRO A 27 14.89 -0.28 -14.08
N TRP A 28 13.70 0.12 -14.54
CA TRP A 28 13.49 1.28 -15.40
C TRP A 28 13.07 2.52 -14.59
N LEU A 29 12.74 2.34 -13.31
CA LEU A 29 12.21 3.41 -12.50
C LEU A 29 13.35 4.19 -11.83
N PRO A 30 13.43 5.53 -12.03
CA PRO A 30 14.45 6.33 -11.38
C PRO A 30 14.21 6.40 -9.87
N ALA A 31 15.29 6.37 -9.09
CA ALA A 31 15.20 6.57 -7.65
C ALA A 31 14.53 7.92 -7.32
N PRO A 32 13.64 7.99 -6.31
CA PRO A 32 12.94 9.23 -5.95
C PRO A 32 13.93 10.33 -5.55
N ARG A 33 13.91 11.46 -6.28
CA ARG A 33 14.76 12.63 -6.01
C ARG A 33 14.09 13.66 -5.10
N LEU A 34 13.22 13.21 -4.20
CA LEU A 34 12.46 14.10 -3.30
C LEU A 34 13.37 14.92 -2.37
N HIS A 35 14.55 14.41 -2.04
CA HIS A 35 15.58 15.14 -1.27
C HIS A 35 16.07 16.43 -1.95
N ARG A 36 15.90 16.59 -3.28
CA ARG A 36 16.31 17.79 -4.01
C ARG A 36 15.27 18.91 -3.98
N LEU A 37 14.03 18.61 -3.59
CA LEU A 37 12.96 19.59 -3.55
C LEU A 37 13.06 20.44 -2.27
N PRO A 38 12.54 21.68 -2.29
CA PRO A 38 12.44 22.51 -1.08
C PRO A 38 11.79 21.73 0.07
N ARG A 39 12.30 21.91 1.30
CA ARG A 39 11.88 21.14 2.49
C ARG A 39 10.37 21.10 2.71
N SER A 40 9.66 22.19 2.42
CA SER A 40 8.21 22.24 2.53
C SER A 40 7.53 21.28 1.56
N ILE A 41 7.96 21.26 0.30
CA ILE A 41 7.36 20.41 -0.75
C ILE A 41 7.75 18.95 -0.52
N SER A 42 9.02 18.67 -0.26
CA SER A 42 9.50 17.31 -0.03
C SER A 42 8.80 16.66 1.17
N ARG A 43 8.56 17.44 2.24
CA ARG A 43 7.77 17.02 3.41
C ARG A 43 6.36 16.56 3.05
N PHE A 44 5.63 17.34 2.25
CA PHE A 44 4.26 16.98 1.85
C PHE A 44 4.21 15.84 0.82
N LEU A 45 5.34 15.50 0.19
CA LEU A 45 5.49 14.34 -0.69
C LEU A 45 6.00 13.09 0.05
N GLY A 46 6.04 13.11 1.39
CA GLY A 46 6.41 11.97 2.24
C GLY A 46 7.90 11.85 2.57
N TYR A 47 8.75 12.74 2.06
CA TYR A 47 10.18 12.72 2.39
C TYR A 47 10.41 13.23 3.82
N ARG A 48 11.13 12.42 4.61
CA ARG A 48 11.55 12.72 5.99
C ARG A 48 13.02 12.38 6.14
N GLU A 49 13.79 13.31 6.71
CA GLU A 49 15.20 13.06 7.07
C GLU A 49 15.30 12.11 8.27
N SER A 50 14.34 12.16 9.19
CA SER A 50 14.23 11.27 10.36
C SER A 50 12.79 10.75 10.50
N PRO A 51 12.60 9.51 10.97
CA PRO A 51 11.26 8.96 11.17
C PRO A 51 10.47 9.82 12.18
N PRO A 52 9.18 10.09 11.94
CA PRO A 52 8.36 10.86 12.86
C PRO A 52 8.21 10.11 14.20
N ARG A 53 8.07 10.87 15.29
CA ARG A 53 7.83 10.29 16.61
C ARG A 53 6.51 9.50 16.61
N PRO A 54 6.44 8.36 17.32
CA PRO A 54 5.19 7.63 17.46
C PRO A 54 4.15 8.54 18.13
N LEU A 55 2.94 8.56 17.59
CA LEU A 55 1.82 9.35 18.10
C LEU A 55 0.86 8.46 18.89
N GLY A 56 0.27 9.01 19.95
CA GLY A 56 -0.80 8.34 20.69
C GLY A 56 -2.07 8.18 19.85
N ASN A 57 -2.88 7.18 20.19
CA ASN A 57 -4.11 6.83 19.48
C ASN A 57 -5.13 7.98 19.37
N VAL A 58 -5.22 8.88 20.35
CA VAL A 58 -6.15 10.03 20.33
C VAL A 58 -5.76 11.02 19.23
N VAL A 59 -4.47 11.34 19.11
CA VAL A 59 -3.95 12.18 18.02
C VAL A 59 -4.13 11.47 16.68
N ILE A 60 -4.00 10.13 16.68
CA ILE A 60 -4.28 9.34 15.49
C ILE A 60 -5.76 9.47 15.09
N ALA A 61 -6.69 9.22 16.01
CA ALA A 61 -8.11 9.35 15.75
C ALA A 61 -8.49 10.76 15.28
N PHE A 62 -7.90 11.81 15.87
CA PHE A 62 -8.15 13.19 15.49
C PHE A 62 -7.79 13.49 14.02
N TRP A 63 -6.54 13.23 13.58
CA TRP A 63 -6.22 13.50 12.18
C TRP A 63 -6.91 12.54 11.21
N SER A 64 -7.26 11.33 11.66
CA SER A 64 -8.03 10.40 10.84
C SER A 64 -9.45 10.93 10.61
N LEU A 65 -10.09 11.49 11.64
CA LEU A 65 -11.38 12.18 11.53
C LEU A 65 -11.29 13.37 10.57
N VAL A 66 -10.33 14.28 10.79
CA VAL A 66 -10.15 15.48 9.96
C VAL A 66 -9.86 15.09 8.51
N GLY A 67 -8.95 14.15 8.30
CA GLY A 67 -8.56 13.67 6.98
C GLY A 67 -9.71 13.02 6.22
N ALA A 68 -10.41 12.07 6.86
CA ALA A 68 -11.53 11.38 6.22
C ALA A 68 -12.69 12.33 5.90
N PHE A 69 -13.02 13.25 6.83
CA PHE A 69 -14.03 14.27 6.59
C PHE A 69 -13.63 15.17 5.41
N CYS A 70 -12.43 15.76 5.44
CA CYS A 70 -11.97 16.65 4.38
C CYS A 70 -11.85 15.93 3.03
N GLY A 71 -11.34 14.69 3.01
CA GLY A 71 -11.15 13.93 1.78
C GLY A 71 -12.47 13.63 1.09
N VAL A 72 -13.42 13.07 1.83
CA VAL A 72 -14.76 12.76 1.32
C VAL A 72 -15.53 14.04 0.97
N ALA A 73 -15.46 15.09 1.80
CA ALA A 73 -16.14 16.35 1.55
C ALA A 73 -15.62 17.07 0.30
N VAL A 74 -14.30 17.11 0.10
CA VAL A 74 -13.70 17.72 -1.10
C VAL A 74 -14.14 16.98 -2.36
N ILE A 75 -14.11 15.65 -2.36
CA ILE A 75 -14.61 14.87 -3.51
C ILE A 75 -16.08 15.18 -3.77
N ALA A 76 -16.92 15.14 -2.73
CA ALA A 76 -18.35 15.37 -2.87
C ALA A 76 -18.67 16.77 -3.41
N GLU A 77 -18.03 17.81 -2.87
CA GLU A 77 -18.30 19.19 -3.25
C GLU A 77 -17.70 19.57 -4.61
N VAL A 78 -16.53 19.03 -4.97
CA VAL A 78 -15.96 19.23 -6.30
C VAL A 78 -16.80 18.52 -7.36
N SER A 79 -17.17 17.26 -7.13
CA SER A 79 -17.99 16.47 -8.07
C SER A 79 -19.32 17.15 -8.40
N LYS A 80 -20.02 17.71 -7.40
CA LYS A 80 -21.30 18.42 -7.60
C LYS A 80 -21.18 19.68 -8.45
N ARG A 81 -20.01 20.33 -8.46
CA ARG A 81 -19.80 21.62 -9.14
C ARG A 81 -19.30 21.47 -10.57
N ILE A 82 -19.08 20.24 -11.04
CA ILE A 82 -18.62 19.96 -12.39
C ILE A 82 -19.85 19.76 -13.29
N PRO A 83 -20.12 20.67 -14.26
CA PRO A 83 -21.35 20.60 -15.07
C PRO A 83 -21.49 19.30 -15.85
N SER A 84 -20.36 18.71 -16.29
CA SER A 84 -20.37 17.44 -17.04
C SER A 84 -20.72 16.23 -16.18
N PHE A 85 -20.55 16.32 -14.85
CA PHE A 85 -20.91 15.27 -13.89
C PHE A 85 -22.39 15.40 -13.53
N GLU A 86 -22.84 16.62 -13.27
CA GLU A 86 -24.24 16.96 -13.02
C GLU A 86 -25.14 16.57 -14.20
N SER A 87 -24.75 16.90 -15.43
CA SER A 87 -25.54 16.58 -16.63
C SER A 87 -25.70 15.07 -16.89
N ARG A 88 -24.90 14.24 -16.21
CA ARG A 88 -24.90 12.77 -16.34
C ARG A 88 -25.43 12.07 -15.08
N ASP A 89 -26.00 12.83 -14.15
CA ASP A 89 -26.46 12.34 -12.85
C ASP A 89 -25.37 11.49 -12.16
N THR A 90 -24.15 12.02 -12.09
CA THR A 90 -23.02 11.34 -11.43
C THR A 90 -23.20 11.42 -9.92
N PRO A 91 -23.04 10.33 -9.15
CA PRO A 91 -23.13 10.40 -7.70
C PRO A 91 -22.03 11.31 -7.17
N ALA A 92 -22.39 12.22 -6.24
CA ALA A 92 -21.45 13.19 -5.68
C ALA A 92 -20.20 12.51 -5.08
N VAL A 93 -20.40 11.36 -4.43
CA VAL A 93 -19.31 10.50 -3.96
C VAL A 93 -19.68 9.03 -4.16
N VAL A 94 -18.74 8.25 -4.68
CA VAL A 94 -18.88 6.79 -4.77
C VAL A 94 -18.59 6.19 -3.40
N GLY A 95 -19.45 5.28 -2.91
CA GLY A 95 -19.32 4.70 -1.57
C GLY A 95 -17.97 4.07 -1.26
N SER A 96 -17.24 3.59 -2.27
CA SER A 96 -15.87 3.07 -2.12
C SER A 96 -14.89 4.11 -1.59
N PHE A 97 -15.06 5.40 -1.88
CA PHE A 97 -14.20 6.45 -1.32
C PHE A 97 -14.33 6.60 0.19
N GLY A 98 -15.45 6.16 0.79
CA GLY A 98 -15.57 6.08 2.25
C GLY A 98 -14.59 5.05 2.84
N ALA A 99 -14.47 3.87 2.22
CA ALA A 99 -13.50 2.86 2.61
C ALA A 99 -12.05 3.30 2.30
N ALA A 100 -11.84 3.99 1.17
CA ALA A 100 -10.53 4.57 0.84
C ALA A 100 -10.08 5.57 1.89
N ALA A 101 -10.97 6.46 2.36
CA ALA A 101 -10.68 7.41 3.42
C ALA A 101 -10.22 6.70 4.72
N VAL A 102 -10.87 5.61 5.12
CA VAL A 102 -10.43 4.85 6.31
C VAL A 102 -9.01 4.35 6.15
N ILE A 103 -8.66 3.74 5.01
CA ILE A 103 -7.31 3.22 4.80
C ILE A 103 -6.28 4.35 4.69
N GLU A 104 -6.59 5.39 3.91
CA GLU A 104 -5.67 6.50 3.62
C GLU A 104 -5.46 7.47 4.79
N PHE A 105 -6.33 7.49 5.80
CA PHE A 105 -6.19 8.39 6.96
C PHE A 105 -6.01 7.65 8.29
N CYS A 106 -6.49 6.42 8.44
CA CYS A 106 -6.28 5.61 9.66
C CYS A 106 -5.05 4.70 9.52
N ALA A 107 -4.90 4.03 8.38
CA ALA A 107 -3.88 3.01 8.16
C ALA A 107 -2.78 3.50 7.19
N ILE A 108 -2.26 4.71 7.41
CA ILE A 108 -1.31 5.40 6.50
C ILE A 108 -0.01 4.63 6.25
N GLN A 109 0.38 3.74 7.17
CA GLN A 109 1.56 2.88 7.05
C GLN A 109 1.28 1.60 6.26
N SER A 110 0.01 1.31 5.97
CA SER A 110 -0.36 0.13 5.19
C SER A 110 0.15 0.27 3.75
N PRO A 111 0.70 -0.81 3.16
CA PRO A 111 1.02 -0.83 1.73
C PRO A 111 -0.22 -0.55 0.87
N PHE A 112 -1.42 -0.88 1.34
CA PHE A 112 -2.67 -0.66 0.62
C PHE A 112 -3.12 0.80 0.57
N ALA A 113 -2.56 1.65 1.44
CA ALA A 113 -2.84 3.09 1.45
C ALA A 113 -1.97 3.87 0.46
N GLN A 114 -0.93 3.25 -0.11
CA GLN A 114 0.08 3.98 -0.89
C GLN A 114 -0.49 4.46 -2.24
N PRO A 115 -0.03 5.62 -2.77
CA PRO A 115 -0.63 6.29 -3.91
C PRO A 115 -0.76 5.43 -5.17
N ARG A 116 0.27 4.62 -5.48
CA ARG A 116 0.23 3.68 -6.61
C ARG A 116 -0.97 2.74 -6.49
N ASN A 117 -1.16 2.14 -5.32
CA ASN A 117 -2.22 1.15 -5.12
C ASN A 117 -3.58 1.82 -5.19
N ALA A 118 -3.76 2.97 -4.53
CA ALA A 118 -5.01 3.73 -4.58
C ALA A 118 -5.41 4.13 -6.02
N PHE A 119 -4.45 4.58 -6.83
CA PHE A 119 -4.72 5.03 -8.19
C PHE A 119 -4.98 3.87 -9.17
N PHE A 120 -4.04 2.93 -9.28
CA PHE A 120 -4.12 1.88 -10.31
C PHE A 120 -5.20 0.85 -10.03
N SER A 121 -5.50 0.56 -8.77
CA SER A 121 -6.62 -0.30 -8.40
C SER A 121 -7.95 0.22 -8.94
N GLN A 122 -8.19 1.53 -8.86
CA GLN A 122 -9.42 2.16 -9.33
C GLN A 122 -9.50 2.11 -10.86
N MET A 123 -8.36 2.12 -11.57
CA MET A 123 -8.33 1.94 -13.02
C MET A 123 -8.73 0.52 -13.39
N TRP A 124 -8.23 -0.49 -12.66
CA TRP A 124 -8.68 -1.87 -12.81
C TRP A 124 -10.16 -2.04 -12.50
N ALA A 125 -10.66 -1.37 -11.45
CA ALA A 125 -12.06 -1.40 -11.08
C ALA A 125 -12.96 -0.81 -12.15
N CYS A 126 -12.57 0.33 -12.75
CA CYS A 126 -13.28 0.92 -13.86
C CYS A 126 -13.26 -0.03 -15.07
N LEU A 127 -12.09 -0.54 -15.46
CA LEU A 127 -11.96 -1.41 -16.61
C LEU A 127 -12.82 -2.67 -16.49
N MET A 128 -12.68 -3.41 -15.39
CA MET A 128 -13.40 -4.67 -15.17
C MET A 128 -14.88 -4.42 -14.88
N GLY A 129 -15.22 -3.44 -14.03
CA GLY A 129 -16.60 -3.10 -13.69
C GLY A 129 -17.41 -2.64 -14.91
N ILE A 130 -16.88 -1.69 -15.67
CA ILE A 130 -17.55 -1.19 -16.88
C ILE A 130 -17.57 -2.27 -17.97
N GLY A 131 -16.48 -3.01 -18.14
CA GLY A 131 -16.39 -4.12 -19.10
C GLY A 131 -17.47 -5.18 -18.85
N ILE A 132 -17.61 -5.64 -17.61
CA ILE A 132 -18.66 -6.60 -17.22
C ILE A 132 -20.06 -6.00 -17.34
N SER A 133 -20.25 -4.76 -16.89
CA SER A 133 -21.53 -4.04 -17.02
C SER A 133 -22.00 -3.97 -18.48
N LYS A 134 -21.09 -3.61 -19.41
CA LYS A 134 -21.37 -3.56 -20.84
C LYS A 134 -21.58 -4.95 -21.46
N LEU A 135 -20.81 -5.96 -21.03
CA LEU A 135 -20.96 -7.33 -21.50
C LEU A 135 -22.34 -7.90 -21.12
N PHE A 136 -22.78 -7.68 -19.88
CA PHE A 136 -24.10 -8.11 -19.42
C PHE A 136 -25.21 -7.36 -20.17
N ALA A 137 -25.03 -6.06 -20.44
CA ALA A 137 -26.00 -5.27 -21.21
C ALA A 137 -26.25 -5.78 -22.65
N LEU A 138 -25.42 -6.67 -23.20
CA LEU A 138 -25.66 -7.30 -24.51
C LEU A 138 -26.81 -8.32 -24.49
N ASN A 139 -27.17 -8.84 -23.32
CA ASN A 139 -28.28 -9.77 -23.16
C ASN A 139 -29.42 -9.10 -22.38
N PRO A 140 -30.62 -8.91 -22.98
CA PRO A 140 -31.77 -8.30 -22.31
C PRO A 140 -32.18 -8.99 -21.01
N ASN A 141 -31.91 -10.30 -20.89
CA ASN A 141 -32.21 -11.07 -19.70
C ASN A 141 -31.13 -10.95 -18.61
N ALA A 142 -30.05 -10.20 -18.83
CA ALA A 142 -28.95 -10.11 -17.88
C ALA A 142 -29.25 -9.22 -16.66
N GLU A 143 -30.28 -8.38 -16.71
CA GLU A 143 -30.66 -7.53 -15.58
C GLU A 143 -30.93 -8.32 -14.29
N GLN A 144 -31.49 -9.53 -14.43
CA GLN A 144 -31.75 -10.44 -13.29
C GLN A 144 -30.45 -11.02 -12.67
N TYR A 145 -29.31 -10.92 -13.37
CA TYR A 145 -28.02 -11.47 -12.95
C TYR A 145 -27.01 -10.38 -12.54
N THR A 146 -27.45 -9.15 -12.30
CA THR A 146 -26.60 -8.02 -11.90
C THR A 146 -25.75 -8.31 -10.66
N SER A 147 -26.27 -9.07 -9.68
CA SER A 147 -25.49 -9.51 -8.51
C SER A 147 -24.32 -10.42 -8.89
N LEU A 148 -24.53 -11.35 -9.82
CA LEU A 148 -23.47 -12.24 -10.32
C LEU A 148 -22.44 -11.45 -11.15
N GLY A 149 -22.90 -10.51 -11.98
CA GLY A 149 -22.03 -9.60 -12.71
C GLY A 149 -21.17 -8.73 -11.78
N GLY A 150 -21.75 -8.19 -10.71
CA GLY A 150 -21.01 -7.44 -9.68
C GLY A 150 -19.98 -8.28 -8.95
N ALA A 151 -20.33 -9.52 -8.58
CA ALA A 151 -19.40 -10.46 -7.97
C ALA A 151 -18.22 -10.80 -8.91
N LEU A 152 -18.51 -11.04 -10.20
CA LEU A 152 -17.50 -11.30 -11.23
C LEU A 152 -16.58 -10.09 -11.43
N ALA A 153 -17.12 -8.88 -11.52
CA ALA A 153 -16.33 -7.65 -11.64
C ALA A 153 -15.41 -7.43 -10.44
N CYS A 154 -15.90 -7.66 -9.22
CA CYS A 154 -15.09 -7.58 -8.00
C CYS A 154 -13.96 -8.63 -7.99
N ALA A 155 -14.27 -9.87 -8.35
CA ALA A 155 -13.30 -10.96 -8.39
C ALA A 155 -12.19 -10.71 -9.44
N LEU A 156 -12.56 -10.29 -10.65
CA LEU A 156 -11.60 -9.96 -11.72
C LEU A 156 -10.73 -8.76 -11.34
N THR A 157 -11.31 -7.73 -10.73
CA THR A 157 -10.56 -6.57 -10.22
C THR A 157 -9.57 -7.00 -9.14
N THR A 158 -9.99 -7.87 -8.23
CA THR A 158 -9.13 -8.41 -7.17
C THR A 158 -7.96 -9.21 -7.74
N ALA A 159 -8.22 -10.08 -8.72
CA ALA A 159 -7.18 -10.82 -9.42
C ALA A 159 -6.20 -9.88 -10.15
N ALA A 160 -6.70 -8.85 -10.84
CA ALA A 160 -5.87 -7.87 -11.52
C ALA A 160 -5.00 -7.06 -10.54
N MET A 161 -5.56 -6.64 -9.40
CA MET A 161 -4.80 -5.96 -8.34
C MET A 161 -3.70 -6.85 -7.75
N LEU A 162 -4.00 -8.15 -7.53
CA LEU A 162 -3.03 -9.11 -7.02
C LEU A 162 -1.86 -9.29 -7.99
N LEU A 163 -2.15 -9.48 -9.28
CA LEU A 163 -1.13 -9.68 -10.32
C LEU A 163 -0.28 -8.42 -10.61
N THR A 164 -0.80 -7.24 -10.29
CA THR A 164 -0.09 -5.96 -10.50
C THR A 164 0.46 -5.35 -9.22
N GLU A 165 0.32 -6.05 -8.08
CA GLU A 165 0.72 -5.59 -6.75
C GLU A 165 0.11 -4.24 -6.35
N THR A 166 -1.08 -3.94 -6.87
CA THR A 166 -1.80 -2.67 -6.64
C THR A 166 -2.99 -2.82 -5.71
N ILE A 167 -2.95 -3.77 -4.76
CA ILE A 167 -4.08 -4.06 -3.87
C ILE A 167 -4.50 -2.80 -3.10
N HIS A 168 -5.74 -2.39 -3.33
CA HIS A 168 -6.44 -1.36 -2.57
C HIS A 168 -7.93 -1.78 -2.53
N PRO A 169 -8.38 -2.41 -1.42
CA PRO A 169 -9.70 -3.04 -1.33
C PRO A 169 -10.91 -2.19 -1.78
N PRO A 170 -10.95 -0.85 -1.56
CA PRO A 170 -12.03 0.00 -2.06
C PRO A 170 -12.32 -0.14 -3.56
N ALA A 171 -11.33 -0.47 -4.38
CA ALA A 171 -11.50 -0.69 -5.81
C ALA A 171 -12.41 -1.90 -6.12
N GLY A 172 -12.39 -2.96 -5.30
CA GLY A 172 -13.31 -4.09 -5.44
C GLY A 172 -14.78 -3.66 -5.28
N ALA A 173 -15.04 -2.77 -4.33
CA ALA A 173 -16.36 -2.17 -4.15
C ALA A 173 -16.76 -1.27 -5.34
N THR A 174 -15.83 -0.46 -5.88
CA THR A 174 -16.08 0.32 -7.10
C THR A 174 -16.50 -0.57 -8.27
N ALA A 175 -15.77 -1.67 -8.51
CA ALA A 175 -16.05 -2.60 -9.62
C ALA A 175 -17.43 -3.26 -9.48
N LEU A 176 -17.78 -3.67 -8.25
CA LEU A 176 -19.10 -4.23 -7.93
C LEU A 176 -20.21 -3.21 -8.17
N LEU A 177 -20.03 -1.97 -7.71
CA LEU A 177 -21.01 -0.90 -7.86
C LEU A 177 -21.18 -0.47 -9.33
N ALA A 178 -20.12 -0.50 -10.14
CA ALA A 178 -20.20 -0.20 -11.58
C ALA A 178 -21.14 -1.14 -12.36
N VAL A 179 -21.44 -2.33 -11.80
CA VAL A 179 -22.40 -3.29 -12.38
C VAL A 179 -23.75 -3.26 -11.68
N THR A 180 -23.76 -3.20 -10.35
CA THR A 180 -24.98 -3.36 -9.54
C THR A 180 -25.76 -2.07 -9.34
N ASN A 181 -25.09 -0.92 -9.35
CA ASN A 181 -25.74 0.37 -9.19
C ASN A 181 -26.08 0.95 -10.56
N LYS A 182 -27.38 1.18 -10.81
CA LYS A 182 -27.88 1.66 -12.11
C LYS A 182 -27.28 3.01 -12.52
N GLN A 183 -27.13 3.94 -11.57
CA GLN A 183 -26.55 5.27 -11.81
C GLN A 183 -25.08 5.18 -12.20
N MET A 184 -24.30 4.30 -11.57
CA MET A 184 -22.90 4.08 -11.96
C MET A 184 -22.78 3.32 -13.28
N ALA A 185 -23.63 2.31 -13.50
CA ALA A 185 -23.65 1.55 -14.75
C ALA A 185 -23.98 2.45 -15.97
N SER A 186 -24.90 3.42 -15.81
CA SER A 186 -25.26 4.36 -16.87
C SER A 186 -24.13 5.31 -17.28
N LEU A 187 -23.18 5.61 -16.38
CA LEU A 187 -21.99 6.40 -16.74
C LEU A 187 -21.11 5.68 -17.76
N GLY A 188 -21.07 4.34 -17.73
CA GLY A 188 -20.19 3.53 -18.57
C GLY A 188 -18.74 4.01 -18.47
N TRP A 189 -18.06 4.19 -19.60
CA TRP A 189 -16.67 4.66 -19.67
C TRP A 189 -16.44 6.06 -19.06
N PHE A 190 -17.49 6.86 -18.88
CA PHE A 190 -17.38 8.15 -18.18
C PHE A 190 -17.06 7.98 -16.68
N LEU A 191 -17.17 6.77 -16.13
CA LEU A 191 -16.73 6.50 -14.76
C LEU A 191 -15.20 6.67 -14.59
N PHE A 192 -14.39 6.48 -15.64
CA PHE A 192 -12.93 6.69 -15.57
C PHE A 192 -12.55 8.10 -15.09
N PRO A 193 -12.94 9.20 -15.78
CA PRO A 193 -12.59 10.55 -15.34
C PRO A 193 -13.15 10.88 -13.95
N VAL A 194 -14.32 10.35 -13.58
CA VAL A 194 -14.90 10.51 -12.24
C VAL A 194 -14.00 9.88 -11.18
N MET A 195 -13.58 8.63 -11.37
CA MET A 195 -12.74 7.92 -10.43
C MET A 195 -11.31 8.48 -10.38
N ILE A 196 -10.73 8.88 -11.52
CA ILE A 196 -9.41 9.54 -11.58
C ILE A 196 -9.44 10.82 -10.76
N LEU A 197 -10.44 11.68 -10.97
CA LEU A 197 -10.57 12.92 -10.23
C LEU A 197 -10.72 12.66 -8.72
N GLY A 198 -11.59 11.71 -8.34
CA GLY A 198 -11.75 11.32 -6.94
C GLY A 198 -10.46 10.84 -6.29
N CYS A 199 -9.66 10.02 -7.00
CA CYS A 199 -8.34 9.58 -6.51
C CYS A 199 -7.37 10.74 -6.33
N ILE A 200 -7.29 11.66 -7.30
CA ILE A 200 -6.42 12.84 -7.23
C ILE A 200 -6.79 13.71 -6.04
N LEU A 201 -8.08 13.98 -5.86
CA LEU A 201 -8.58 14.79 -4.75
C LEU A 201 -8.34 14.11 -3.40
N MET A 202 -8.61 12.80 -3.28
CA MET A 202 -8.35 12.04 -2.06
C MET A 202 -6.86 12.10 -1.70
N GLN A 203 -5.99 11.79 -2.66
CA GLN A 203 -4.55 11.79 -2.46
C GLN A 203 -4.01 13.18 -2.15
N ALA A 204 -4.55 14.24 -2.76
CA ALA A 204 -4.18 15.61 -2.41
C ALA A 204 -4.49 15.90 -0.92
N VAL A 205 -5.66 15.52 -0.43
CA VAL A 205 -6.00 15.68 0.98
C VAL A 205 -5.15 14.78 1.88
N ALA A 206 -4.89 13.53 1.48
CA ALA A 206 -4.02 12.60 2.19
C ALA A 206 -2.61 13.17 2.35
N LEU A 207 -2.01 13.71 1.29
CA LEU A 207 -0.70 14.35 1.32
C LEU A 207 -0.70 15.56 2.27
N LEU A 208 -1.74 16.39 2.25
CA LEU A 208 -1.83 17.57 3.12
C LEU A 208 -2.00 17.21 4.58
N VAL A 209 -3.02 16.41 4.92
CA VAL A 209 -3.41 16.14 6.32
C VAL A 209 -2.41 15.19 6.98
N ASN A 210 -2.01 14.11 6.30
CA ASN A 210 -1.15 13.10 6.92
C ASN A 210 0.28 13.64 7.16
N ASN A 211 0.77 14.62 6.38
CA ASN A 211 2.12 15.16 6.58
C ASN A 211 2.24 16.32 7.58
N ILE A 212 1.14 16.70 8.25
CA ILE A 212 1.17 17.70 9.33
C ILE A 212 2.00 17.16 10.49
N GLN A 213 1.60 16.02 11.07
CA GLN A 213 2.30 15.36 12.19
C GLN A 213 2.77 13.93 11.88
N ARG A 214 2.38 13.34 10.74
CA ARG A 214 2.76 11.96 10.35
C ARG A 214 3.56 11.97 9.04
N GLN A 215 3.76 10.81 8.45
CA GLN A 215 4.48 10.65 7.18
C GLN A 215 3.63 9.85 6.20
N PHE A 216 3.35 10.44 5.05
CA PHE A 216 2.64 9.80 3.95
C PHE A 216 3.06 10.44 2.60
N PRO A 217 3.20 9.67 1.51
CA PRO A 217 3.29 8.22 1.49
C PRO A 217 4.61 7.73 2.09
N LEU A 218 4.70 6.43 2.37
CA LEU A 218 5.97 5.76 2.65
C LEU A 218 6.78 5.59 1.37
N TYR A 219 6.11 5.30 0.27
CA TYR A 219 6.70 5.23 -1.06
C TYR A 219 5.66 5.55 -2.13
N TRP A 220 6.11 6.12 -3.24
CA TRP A 220 5.23 6.48 -4.36
C TRP A 220 4.95 5.32 -5.31
N TRP A 221 5.93 4.43 -5.50
CA TRP A 221 5.83 3.37 -6.51
C TRP A 221 6.15 1.98 -5.96
N THR A 222 7.32 1.80 -5.37
CA THR A 222 7.73 0.51 -4.80
C THR A 222 8.33 0.71 -3.43
N SER A 223 8.15 -0.28 -2.56
CA SER A 223 8.83 -0.37 -1.27
C SER A 223 10.29 -0.82 -1.43
N HIS A 224 10.64 -1.39 -2.58
CA HIS A 224 11.99 -1.87 -2.84
C HIS A 224 12.98 -0.71 -3.03
N PRO A 225 14.19 -0.79 -2.45
CA PRO A 225 15.21 0.22 -2.67
C PRO A 225 15.67 0.20 -4.14
N LEU A 226 15.29 1.24 -4.89
CA LEU A 226 15.66 1.41 -6.30
C LEU A 226 17.09 1.92 -6.51
N SER A 227 17.74 2.44 -5.47
CA SER A 227 19.13 2.83 -5.57
C SER A 227 19.99 1.57 -5.66
N LYS A 228 20.84 1.49 -6.68
CA LYS A 228 22.06 0.67 -6.58
C LYS A 228 22.85 1.26 -5.42
N ARG A 229 22.66 0.76 -4.20
CA ARG A 229 23.71 0.86 -3.21
C ARG A 229 24.87 0.10 -3.84
N GLN A 230 25.80 0.88 -4.35
CA GLN A 230 27.12 0.43 -4.70
C GLN A 230 27.58 -0.35 -3.46
N ILE A 231 27.71 -1.67 -3.59
CA ILE A 231 28.41 -2.49 -2.62
C ILE A 231 29.87 -2.06 -2.77
N THR A 232 30.18 -0.89 -2.23
CA THR A 232 31.51 -0.31 -2.10
C THR A 232 31.54 0.18 -0.67
N ASP A 233 32.29 -0.59 0.12
CA ASP A 233 33.12 -0.05 1.21
C ASP A 233 32.44 0.33 2.54
N GLU A 234 31.30 -0.27 2.91
CA GLU A 234 30.86 -0.25 4.32
C GLU A 234 31.40 -1.43 5.15
N GLU A 235 31.95 -2.48 4.52
CA GLU A 235 32.63 -3.56 5.27
C GLU A 235 34.09 -3.20 5.64
N LYS A 236 34.56 -1.98 5.33
CA LYS A 236 35.95 -1.54 5.63
C LYS A 236 36.12 -0.23 6.41
N GLU A 237 35.09 0.58 6.61
CA GLU A 237 35.18 1.77 7.47
C GLU A 237 34.07 1.76 8.52
N GLY A 238 34.34 1.17 9.69
CA GLY A 238 33.35 1.11 10.76
C GLY A 238 33.69 0.28 11.99
N ILE A 239 34.96 0.02 12.31
CA ILE A 239 35.33 -0.29 13.71
C ILE A 239 35.37 1.04 14.47
N HIS A 240 34.21 1.67 14.65
CA HIS A 240 34.00 2.64 15.71
C HIS A 240 33.05 1.99 16.71
N ARG A 241 33.60 1.64 17.88
CA ARG A 241 32.85 1.21 19.05
C ARG A 241 31.95 2.38 19.49
N GLU A 242 30.70 2.40 19.04
CA GLU A 242 29.65 3.12 19.76
C GLU A 242 29.26 2.30 21.00
N PRO A 243 29.18 2.90 22.20
CA PRO A 243 28.65 2.22 23.36
C PRO A 243 27.16 1.92 23.14
N ALA A 244 26.74 0.72 23.55
CA ALA A 244 25.38 0.22 23.38
C ALA A 244 24.32 1.24 23.82
N PRO A 245 23.21 1.41 23.05
CA PRO A 245 22.14 2.30 23.46
C PRO A 245 21.48 1.77 24.73
N THR A 246 21.40 2.62 25.75
CA THR A 246 20.64 2.36 26.98
C THR A 246 19.15 2.46 26.63
N ILE A 247 18.44 1.34 26.65
CA ILE A 247 17.00 1.28 26.37
C ILE A 247 16.24 1.70 27.65
N PRO A 248 15.27 2.64 27.59
CA PRO A 248 14.47 3.02 28.75
C PRO A 248 13.51 1.89 29.18
N ASP A 249 13.40 1.65 30.49
CA ASP A 249 12.67 0.56 31.16
C ASP A 249 11.13 0.56 31.04
N HIS A 250 10.54 1.24 30.05
CA HIS A 250 9.06 1.35 29.97
C HIS A 250 8.51 1.07 28.59
N TYR A 251 8.45 -0.21 28.25
CA TYR A 251 7.46 -0.78 27.33
C TYR A 251 7.66 -2.30 27.33
N GLU A 252 6.91 -3.01 28.17
CA GLU A 252 6.43 -4.38 27.95
C GLU A 252 5.67 -4.86 29.20
N GLU A 253 4.48 -4.29 29.41
CA GLU A 253 3.44 -4.97 30.17
C GLU A 253 2.63 -5.82 29.19
N SER A 254 3.07 -7.06 28.95
CA SER A 254 2.24 -8.13 28.37
C SER A 254 2.82 -9.52 28.63
N LEU A 255 2.47 -10.08 29.79
CA LEU A 255 2.15 -11.51 30.01
C LEU A 255 3.07 -12.57 29.37
N THR A 256 4.35 -12.65 29.80
CA THR A 256 5.05 -13.89 30.19
C THR A 256 6.43 -13.53 30.73
N ASP A 257 6.75 -13.99 31.94
CA ASP A 257 7.79 -13.45 32.82
C ASP A 257 9.21 -14.02 32.57
N VAL A 258 9.72 -14.02 31.32
CA VAL A 258 11.15 -14.21 31.02
C VAL A 258 11.52 -13.53 29.68
N PRO A 259 12.54 -12.65 29.62
CA PRO A 259 13.01 -12.11 28.34
C PRO A 259 13.65 -13.23 27.49
N ARG A 260 12.99 -13.61 26.39
CA ARG A 260 13.52 -14.58 25.42
C ARG A 260 14.59 -13.92 24.55
N ARG A 261 15.85 -13.98 24.98
CA ARG A 261 17.00 -13.42 24.24
C ARG A 261 17.92 -14.54 23.75
N ILE A 262 18.33 -14.50 22.49
CA ILE A 262 19.43 -15.33 21.97
C ILE A 262 20.73 -14.61 22.30
N VAL A 263 21.66 -15.31 22.95
CA VAL A 263 23.00 -14.77 23.24
C VAL A 263 23.99 -15.47 22.32
N VAL A 264 24.78 -14.69 21.57
CA VAL A 264 25.82 -15.21 20.67
C VAL A 264 27.17 -14.77 21.22
N GLU A 265 27.95 -15.72 21.69
CA GLU A 265 29.33 -15.54 22.12
C GLU A 265 30.28 -16.20 21.13
N ARG A 266 31.58 -15.94 21.27
CA ARG A 266 32.60 -16.45 20.34
C ARG A 266 32.72 -17.98 20.48
N GLY A 267 32.17 -18.71 19.51
CA GLY A 267 32.12 -20.17 19.50
C GLY A 267 30.94 -20.81 20.26
N GLU A 268 30.05 -20.01 20.87
CA GLU A 268 28.89 -20.54 21.61
C GLU A 268 27.61 -19.74 21.29
N ILE A 269 26.48 -20.44 21.10
CA ILE A 269 25.17 -19.84 20.85
C ILE A 269 24.20 -20.37 21.90
N PHE A 270 23.65 -19.47 22.72
CA PHE A 270 22.63 -19.80 23.70
C PHE A 270 21.24 -19.44 23.17
N VAL A 271 20.41 -20.47 23.00
CA VAL A 271 19.02 -20.34 22.55
C VAL A 271 18.10 -20.79 23.69
N PRO A 272 17.22 -19.91 24.22
CA PRO A 272 16.31 -20.27 25.30
C PRO A 272 15.34 -21.40 24.91
N GLU A 273 14.98 -22.24 25.88
CA GLU A 273 14.02 -23.34 25.68
C GLU A 273 12.65 -22.79 25.22
N GLY A 274 12.12 -23.37 24.13
CA GLY A 274 10.85 -22.95 23.52
C GLY A 274 10.99 -22.01 22.31
N MET A 275 12.22 -21.68 21.89
CA MET A 275 12.49 -20.97 20.64
C MET A 275 12.97 -21.96 19.57
N PHE A 276 12.24 -22.04 18.46
CA PHE A 276 12.60 -22.89 17.33
C PHE A 276 13.28 -22.03 16.27
N LEU A 277 14.56 -22.31 16.00
CA LEU A 277 15.30 -21.71 14.90
C LEU A 277 15.20 -22.59 13.66
N SER A 278 14.97 -21.97 12.51
CA SER A 278 15.13 -22.65 11.24
C SER A 278 16.62 -22.97 10.98
N THR A 279 16.88 -23.94 10.12
CA THR A 279 18.26 -24.34 9.75
C THR A 279 19.07 -23.16 9.20
N ALA A 280 18.43 -22.27 8.43
CA ALA A 280 19.06 -21.08 7.86
C ALA A 280 19.44 -20.05 8.93
N GLU A 281 18.59 -19.86 9.95
CA GLU A 281 18.88 -18.94 11.06
C GLU A 281 20.00 -19.48 11.95
N LYS A 282 20.04 -20.80 12.18
CA LYS A 282 21.12 -21.43 12.93
C LYS A 282 22.47 -21.28 12.23
N GLU A 283 22.54 -21.56 10.93
CA GLU A 283 23.78 -21.36 10.14
C GLU A 283 24.24 -19.89 10.13
N MET A 284 23.30 -18.95 10.11
CA MET A 284 23.62 -17.53 10.17
C MET A 284 24.21 -17.14 11.53
N LEU A 285 23.63 -17.65 12.63
CA LEU A 285 24.12 -17.39 13.99
C LEU A 285 25.49 -18.02 14.23
N GLU A 286 25.75 -19.22 13.69
CA GLU A 286 27.07 -19.87 13.73
C GLU A 286 28.13 -19.05 13.00
N LYS A 287 27.82 -18.54 11.79
CA LYS A 287 28.74 -17.64 11.08
C LYS A 287 29.00 -16.34 11.82
N ILE A 288 28.02 -15.82 12.55
CA ILE A 288 28.20 -14.61 13.37
C ILE A 288 29.09 -14.93 14.58
N SER A 289 28.83 -16.04 15.27
CA SER A 289 29.62 -16.54 16.40
C SER A 289 31.09 -16.77 16.03
N GLU A 290 31.37 -17.32 14.85
CA GLU A 290 32.74 -17.55 14.35
C GLU A 290 33.47 -16.26 13.95
N ARG A 291 32.74 -15.20 13.60
CA ARG A 291 33.30 -13.90 13.19
C ARG A 291 33.49 -12.92 14.35
N MET A 292 32.89 -13.18 15.51
CA MET A 292 33.11 -12.45 16.77
C MET A 292 34.44 -12.86 17.42
#